data_AF-A0AAE4I202-F1
#
_entry.id   AF-A0AAE4I202-F1
#
_cell.length_a   1.000
_cell.length_b   1.000
_cell.length_c   1.000
_cell.angle_alpha   90.00
_cell.angle_beta   90.00
_cell.angle_gamma   90.00
#
_symmetry.space_group_name_H-M   'P 1'
#
loop_
_entity.id
_entity.type
_entity.pdbx_description
1 polymer ?
#
loop_
_entity_poly.entity_id
_entity_poly.type
_entity_poly.pdbx_seq_one_letter_code
_entity_poly.pdbx_strand_id
1 'polypeptide(L)'
;MIPKFRAWVKPGVLSNHPDGVVADAKPDFLGMECLVKRDDLKGKKCFTEIFDFEDVELMQSTGLKGYMSDSHEDDEEKDVYRGDIIDIFWEEWPMGYYQENHMIGVVDKDETGTAWIIKDAKYDFDTPKSIPSEIDGISVSMSLPDAEDLEEIFLHNFNLTSSDITILGNIYENPELLNLR
;
A
#
# COMPACT_ATOMS: atom_id res chain seq x y z
N MET A 1 -20.29 -2.15 2.89
CA MET A 1 -19.47 -2.35 1.68
C MET A 1 -19.13 -3.84 1.60
N ILE A 2 -19.23 -4.48 0.43
CA ILE A 2 -18.75 -5.86 0.27
C ILE A 2 -17.24 -5.78 0.05
N PRO A 3 -16.41 -6.44 0.87
CA PRO A 3 -14.96 -6.38 0.71
C PRO A 3 -14.55 -6.99 -0.63
N LYS A 4 -13.74 -6.25 -1.39
CA LYS A 4 -13.07 -6.75 -2.59
C LYS A 4 -11.78 -7.45 -2.18
N PHE A 5 -11.39 -8.46 -2.95
CA PHE A 5 -10.15 -9.20 -2.72
C PHE A 5 -9.38 -9.34 -4.03
N ARG A 6 -8.07 -9.36 -3.90
CA ARG A 6 -7.15 -9.96 -4.86
C ARG A 6 -6.35 -11.03 -4.12
N ALA A 7 -5.70 -11.91 -4.85
CA ALA A 7 -4.91 -12.98 -4.27
C ALA A 7 -3.56 -13.06 -4.97
N TRP A 8 -2.51 -13.27 -4.18
CA TRP A 8 -1.24 -13.71 -4.73
C TRP A 8 -1.24 -15.24 -4.78
N VAL A 9 -1.16 -15.80 -5.99
CA VAL A 9 -0.97 -17.24 -6.18
C VAL A 9 0.52 -17.54 -6.00
N LYS A 10 0.83 -18.47 -5.09
CA LYS A 10 2.20 -18.72 -4.64
C LYS A 10 3.10 -19.30 -5.76
N PRO A 11 4.42 -19.05 -5.69
CA PRO A 11 5.41 -19.67 -6.57
C PRO A 11 5.25 -21.19 -6.64
N GLY A 12 5.36 -21.75 -7.84
CA GLY A 12 5.30 -23.20 -8.07
C GLY A 12 3.90 -23.81 -8.17
N VAL A 13 2.84 -23.07 -7.81
CA VAL A 13 1.44 -23.50 -8.05
C VAL A 13 1.12 -23.45 -9.55
N LEU A 14 1.57 -22.38 -10.22
CA LEU A 14 1.32 -22.14 -11.63
C LEU A 14 2.59 -22.32 -12.46
N SER A 15 2.58 -23.29 -13.37
CA SER A 15 3.75 -23.59 -14.21
C SER A 15 4.17 -22.42 -15.12
N ASN A 16 3.26 -21.50 -15.43
CA ASN A 16 3.54 -20.33 -16.27
C ASN A 16 3.84 -19.04 -15.49
N HIS A 17 3.78 -19.09 -14.15
CA HIS A 17 4.16 -18.01 -13.24
C HIS A 17 5.07 -18.57 -12.14
N PRO A 18 6.37 -18.78 -12.44
CA PRO A 18 7.29 -19.40 -11.48
C PRO A 18 7.47 -18.58 -10.21
N ASP A 19 7.32 -17.26 -10.30
CA ASP A 19 7.48 -16.31 -9.19
C ASP A 19 6.14 -15.95 -8.52
N GLY A 20 5.05 -16.60 -8.93
CA GLY A 20 3.68 -16.26 -8.50
C GLY A 20 3.05 -15.14 -9.32
N VAL A 21 1.80 -14.81 -9.01
CA VAL A 21 1.04 -13.76 -9.71
C VAL A 21 -0.06 -13.20 -8.81
N VAL A 22 -0.24 -11.88 -8.83
CA VAL A 22 -1.38 -11.23 -8.18
C VAL A 22 -2.54 -11.08 -9.16
N ALA A 23 -3.74 -11.43 -8.72
CA ALA A 23 -4.93 -11.37 -9.56
C ALA A 23 -6.21 -11.15 -8.75
N ASP A 24 -7.24 -10.58 -9.39
CA ASP A 24 -8.57 -10.42 -8.80
C ASP A 24 -9.11 -11.75 -8.26
N ALA A 25 -9.68 -11.71 -7.06
CA ALA A 25 -10.02 -12.92 -6.34
C ALA A 25 -11.38 -12.82 -5.66
N LYS A 26 -12.08 -13.95 -5.58
CA LYS A 26 -13.33 -14.09 -4.84
C LYS A 26 -13.21 -15.29 -3.90
N PRO A 27 -12.90 -15.06 -2.61
CA PRO A 27 -12.79 -16.15 -1.64
C PRO A 27 -14.17 -16.75 -1.30
N ASP A 28 -14.21 -18.07 -1.16
CA ASP A 28 -15.28 -18.83 -0.51
C ASP A 28 -14.75 -19.39 0.82
N PHE A 29 -15.05 -18.66 1.90
CA PHE A 29 -14.61 -19.03 3.25
C PHE A 29 -15.28 -20.30 3.79
N LEU A 30 -16.40 -20.75 3.20
CA LEU A 30 -17.04 -22.02 3.59
C LEU A 30 -16.39 -23.21 2.87
N GLY A 31 -16.08 -23.02 1.59
CA GLY A 31 -15.36 -24.01 0.78
C GLY A 31 -13.86 -24.08 1.08
N MET A 32 -13.30 -23.08 1.76
CA MET A 32 -11.86 -22.90 1.99
C MET A 32 -11.05 -22.77 0.69
N GLU A 33 -11.68 -22.23 -0.35
CA GLU A 33 -11.14 -22.09 -1.69
C GLU A 33 -11.35 -20.66 -2.22
N CYS A 34 -10.58 -20.28 -3.23
CA CYS A 34 -10.62 -18.97 -3.84
C CYS A 34 -10.78 -19.08 -5.35
N LEU A 35 -11.77 -18.37 -5.90
CA LEU A 35 -11.89 -18.19 -7.33
C LEU A 35 -11.01 -17.02 -7.77
N VAL A 36 -9.95 -17.29 -8.52
CA VAL A 36 -9.00 -16.27 -9.02
C VAL A 36 -9.23 -16.05 -10.51
N LYS A 37 -9.34 -14.79 -10.92
CA LYS A 37 -9.57 -14.38 -12.31
C LYS A 37 -8.24 -14.07 -12.99
N ARG A 38 -7.95 -14.78 -14.07
CA ARG A 38 -6.67 -14.75 -14.78
C ARG A 38 -6.84 -14.45 -16.26
N ASP A 39 -5.93 -13.64 -16.78
CA ASP A 39 -5.96 -13.14 -18.17
C ASP A 39 -4.69 -13.52 -18.96
N ASP A 40 -3.83 -14.36 -18.38
CA ASP A 40 -2.49 -14.70 -18.88
C ASP A 40 -2.40 -16.04 -19.64
N LEU A 41 -3.48 -16.84 -19.69
CA LEU A 41 -3.51 -18.08 -20.48
C LEU A 41 -3.64 -17.80 -21.98
N LYS A 42 -2.62 -18.18 -22.74
CA LYS A 42 -2.60 -18.10 -24.21
C LYS A 42 -3.82 -18.80 -24.83
N GLY A 43 -4.67 -18.02 -25.51
CA GLY A 43 -5.88 -18.51 -26.19
C GLY A 43 -7.18 -18.31 -25.41
N LYS A 44 -7.12 -17.80 -24.17
CA LYS A 44 -8.29 -17.30 -23.44
C LYS A 44 -8.08 -15.83 -23.10
N LYS A 45 -9.09 -14.98 -23.34
CA LYS A 45 -9.03 -13.56 -22.96
C LYS A 45 -9.11 -13.35 -21.45
N CYS A 46 -9.85 -14.21 -20.76
CA CYS A 46 -10.05 -14.20 -19.33
C CYS A 46 -10.66 -15.56 -18.93
N PHE A 47 -10.23 -16.13 -17.82
CA PHE A 47 -10.83 -17.32 -17.22
C PHE A 47 -10.69 -17.27 -15.70
N THR A 48 -11.48 -18.07 -15.00
CA THR A 48 -11.42 -18.19 -13.55
C THR A 48 -10.99 -19.59 -13.16
N GLU A 49 -10.11 -19.69 -12.17
CA GLU A 49 -9.56 -20.94 -11.66
C GLU A 49 -9.75 -20.96 -10.13
N ILE A 50 -9.98 -22.16 -9.60
CA ILE A 50 -10.22 -22.36 -8.17
C ILE A 50 -8.90 -22.83 -7.55
N PHE A 51 -8.48 -22.15 -6.49
CA PHE A 51 -7.29 -22.48 -5.72
C PHE A 51 -7.66 -22.72 -4.27
N ASP A 52 -6.98 -23.66 -3.62
CA ASP A 52 -7.07 -23.82 -2.16
C ASP A 52 -6.46 -22.60 -1.46
N PHE A 53 -6.96 -22.25 -0.27
CA PHE A 53 -6.36 -21.17 0.54
C PHE A 53 -4.90 -21.44 0.95
N GLU A 54 -4.44 -22.69 0.86
CA GLU A 54 -3.02 -23.02 1.09
C GLU A 54 -2.11 -22.54 -0.06
N ASP A 55 -2.64 -22.41 -1.28
CA ASP A 55 -1.91 -22.04 -2.48
C ASP A 55 -1.92 -20.53 -2.79
N VAL A 56 -2.72 -19.78 -2.04
CA VAL A 56 -2.89 -18.33 -2.24
C VAL A 56 -2.68 -17.54 -0.96
N GLU A 57 -2.41 -16.26 -1.11
CA GLU A 57 -2.44 -15.28 -0.02
C GLU A 57 -3.49 -14.21 -0.35
N LEU A 58 -4.51 -14.07 0.51
CA LEU A 58 -5.62 -13.15 0.27
C LEU A 58 -5.26 -11.73 0.68
N MET A 59 -5.48 -10.80 -0.24
CA MET A 59 -5.24 -9.37 -0.07
C MET A 59 -6.59 -8.67 -0.11
N GLN A 60 -7.06 -8.20 1.05
CA GLN A 60 -8.34 -7.50 1.17
C GLN A 60 -8.19 -6.02 0.83
N SER A 61 -9.14 -5.45 0.09
CA SER A 61 -9.19 -4.01 -0.18
C SER A 61 -9.48 -3.22 1.10
N THR A 62 -8.79 -2.10 1.26
CA THR A 62 -9.00 -1.17 2.37
C THR A 62 -10.29 -0.37 2.23
N GLY A 63 -10.81 -0.25 1.01
CA GLY A 63 -11.85 0.69 0.62
C GLY A 63 -11.32 2.08 0.24
N LEU A 64 -10.01 2.33 0.42
CA LEU A 64 -9.32 3.50 -0.10
C LEU A 64 -8.91 3.29 -1.55
N LYS A 65 -8.60 4.41 -2.18
CA LYS A 65 -8.25 4.53 -3.59
C LYS A 65 -6.92 5.26 -3.72
N GLY A 66 -6.17 4.95 -4.77
CA GLY A 66 -4.91 5.60 -5.10
C GLY A 66 -4.60 5.46 -6.58
N TYR A 67 -3.50 6.05 -7.02
CA TYR A 67 -2.99 5.90 -8.39
C TYR A 67 -1.70 5.10 -8.38
N MET A 68 -1.45 4.33 -9.44
CA MET A 68 -0.15 3.69 -9.57
C MET A 68 0.93 4.75 -9.78
N SER A 69 2.15 4.48 -9.30
CA SER A 69 3.30 5.33 -9.61
C SER A 69 3.50 5.47 -11.12
N ASP A 70 4.05 6.61 -11.54
CA ASP A 70 4.32 6.94 -12.95
C ASP A 70 5.13 5.86 -13.71
N SER A 71 5.83 4.98 -12.99
CA SER A 71 6.55 3.84 -13.55
C SER A 71 5.65 2.80 -14.24
N HIS A 72 4.34 2.79 -13.94
CA HIS A 72 3.39 1.79 -14.44
C HIS A 72 2.61 2.24 -15.69
N GLU A 73 2.76 3.50 -16.13
CA GLU A 73 2.00 4.08 -17.27
C GLU A 73 0.47 3.84 -17.17
N ASP A 74 -0.10 3.90 -15.95
CA ASP A 74 -1.53 3.68 -15.66
C ASP A 74 -2.09 4.87 -14.86
N ASP A 75 -2.98 5.64 -15.47
CA ASP A 75 -3.60 6.85 -14.90
C ASP A 75 -4.99 6.56 -14.28
N GLU A 76 -5.39 5.29 -14.17
CA GLU A 76 -6.66 4.92 -13.57
C GLU A 76 -6.57 4.84 -12.05
N GLU A 77 -7.65 5.26 -11.37
CA GLU A 77 -7.80 5.09 -9.93
C GLU A 77 -7.94 3.59 -9.57
N LYS A 78 -7.08 3.09 -8.69
CA LYS A 78 -7.06 1.70 -8.23
C LYS A 78 -7.46 1.58 -6.76
N ASP A 79 -8.04 0.43 -6.41
CA ASP A 79 -8.26 0.07 -5.00
C ASP A 79 -6.92 -0.21 -4.31
N VAL A 80 -6.76 0.28 -3.08
CA VAL A 80 -5.62 -0.07 -2.22
C VAL A 80 -5.94 -1.35 -1.46
N TYR A 81 -5.00 -2.29 -1.40
CA TYR A 81 -5.14 -3.61 -0.80
C TYR A 81 -4.11 -3.84 0.31
N ARG A 82 -4.45 -4.72 1.25
CA ARG A 82 -3.50 -5.31 2.18
C ARG A 82 -2.29 -5.87 1.42
N GLY A 83 -1.08 -5.48 1.82
CA GLY A 83 0.19 -5.85 1.20
C GLY A 83 0.63 -4.94 0.07
N ASP A 84 -0.16 -3.91 -0.31
CA ASP A 84 0.35 -2.83 -1.16
C ASP A 84 1.40 -2.02 -0.41
N ILE A 85 2.40 -1.56 -1.17
CA ILE A 85 3.39 -0.59 -0.73
C ILE A 85 2.93 0.76 -1.28
N ILE A 86 2.64 1.69 -0.38
CA ILE A 86 2.09 3.00 -0.75
C ILE A 86 3.01 4.12 -0.28
N ASP A 87 2.98 5.23 -1.01
CA ASP A 87 3.46 6.54 -0.59
C ASP A 87 2.26 7.46 -0.35
N ILE A 88 2.17 8.02 0.85
CA ILE A 88 1.16 9.01 1.22
C ILE A 88 1.80 10.40 1.20
N PHE A 89 1.20 11.28 0.40
CA PHE A 89 1.60 12.67 0.29
C PHE A 89 0.63 13.57 1.06
N TRP A 90 1.15 14.51 1.84
CA TRP A 90 0.35 15.60 2.39
C TRP A 90 1.14 16.90 2.60
N GLU A 91 0.44 18.01 2.47
CA GLU A 91 1.00 19.34 2.66
C GLU A 91 0.67 19.87 4.06
N GLU A 92 1.65 20.46 4.73
CA GLU A 92 1.46 21.16 5.99
C GLU A 92 2.11 22.54 6.00
N TRP A 93 1.66 23.37 6.95
CA TRP A 93 2.16 24.73 7.15
C TRP A 93 2.70 24.94 8.57
N PRO A 94 3.68 24.14 9.04
CA PRO A 94 4.26 24.33 10.36
C PRO A 94 4.84 25.74 10.49
N MET A 95 4.35 26.50 11.47
CA MET A 95 4.78 27.88 11.73
C MET A 95 4.64 28.82 10.50
N GLY A 96 3.75 28.49 9.55
CA GLY A 96 3.55 29.26 8.32
C GLY A 96 4.55 28.95 7.19
N TYR A 97 5.39 27.92 7.34
CA TYR A 97 6.29 27.45 6.29
C TYR A 97 5.70 26.24 5.60
N TYR A 98 5.70 26.25 4.27
CA TYR A 98 5.23 25.13 3.47
C TYR A 98 6.15 23.92 3.61
N GLN A 99 5.55 22.76 3.84
CA GLN A 99 6.22 21.48 3.95
C GLN A 99 5.45 20.42 3.16
N GLU A 100 6.16 19.68 2.32
CA GLU A 100 5.69 18.49 1.63
C GLU A 100 6.13 17.28 2.44
N ASN A 101 5.19 16.38 2.75
CA ASN A 101 5.46 15.20 3.55
C ASN A 101 5.17 13.94 2.75
N HIS A 102 6.03 12.96 2.92
CA HIS A 102 5.91 11.64 2.32
C HIS A 102 5.98 10.58 3.40
N MET A 103 5.12 9.57 3.28
CA MET A 103 5.12 8.41 4.15
C MET A 103 4.98 7.15 3.33
N ILE A 104 6.07 6.38 3.29
CA ILE A 104 6.13 5.14 2.53
C ILE A 104 6.04 3.97 3.50
N GLY A 105 5.18 2.99 3.20
CA GLY A 105 5.14 1.75 3.96
C GLY A 105 4.16 0.72 3.43
N VAL A 106 4.01 -0.38 4.17
CA VAL A 106 3.18 -1.51 3.77
C VAL A 106 1.79 -1.40 4.38
N VAL A 107 0.75 -1.48 3.56
CA VAL A 107 -0.63 -1.53 4.04
C VAL A 107 -0.89 -2.88 4.71
N ASP A 108 -1.22 -2.88 6.00
CA ASP A 108 -1.60 -4.10 6.71
C ASP A 108 -2.76 -3.85 7.68
N LYS A 109 -3.20 -4.90 8.37
CA LYS A 109 -4.05 -4.80 9.54
C LYS A 109 -3.21 -4.65 10.80
N ASP A 110 -3.73 -3.89 11.75
CA ASP A 110 -3.22 -3.89 13.12
C ASP A 110 -3.27 -5.30 13.74
N GLU A 111 -2.63 -5.48 14.89
CA GLU A 111 -2.59 -6.78 15.59
C GLU A 111 -3.98 -7.36 15.88
N THR A 112 -5.01 -6.50 16.00
CA THR A 112 -6.39 -6.94 16.26
C THR A 112 -7.14 -7.37 15.00
N GLY A 113 -6.61 -7.09 13.80
CA GLY A 113 -7.27 -7.36 12.53
C GLY A 113 -8.37 -6.35 12.15
N THR A 114 -8.52 -5.26 12.90
CA THR A 114 -9.67 -4.35 12.81
C THR A 114 -9.35 -3.10 12.00
N ALA A 115 -8.23 -2.46 12.27
CA ALA A 115 -7.84 -1.18 11.68
C ALA A 115 -6.81 -1.37 10.56
N TRP A 116 -6.83 -0.46 9.58
CA TRP A 116 -5.80 -0.41 8.54
C TRP A 116 -4.62 0.45 9.01
N ILE A 117 -3.42 -0.09 8.86
CA ILE A 117 -2.17 0.52 9.26
C ILE A 117 -1.18 0.56 8.10
N ILE A 118 -0.22 1.47 8.21
CA ILE A 118 1.01 1.50 7.44
C ILE A 118 2.06 0.93 8.38
N LYS A 119 2.59 -0.23 8.01
CA LYS A 119 3.61 -0.95 8.75
C LYS A 119 4.99 -0.63 8.21
N ASP A 120 5.97 -0.61 9.11
CA ASP A 120 7.39 -0.36 8.80
C ASP A 120 7.57 0.95 8.01
N ALA A 121 6.88 1.99 8.47
CA ALA A 121 6.78 3.24 7.74
C ALA A 121 8.12 3.98 7.72
N LYS A 122 8.34 4.73 6.63
CA LYS A 122 9.46 5.66 6.47
C LYS A 122 8.88 7.02 6.18
N TYR A 123 9.33 8.01 6.94
CA TYR A 123 8.90 9.39 6.82
C TYR A 123 10.01 10.23 6.19
N ASP A 124 9.64 10.97 5.15
CA ASP A 124 10.50 11.97 4.51
C ASP A 124 9.71 13.27 4.32
N PHE A 125 10.41 14.40 4.24
CA PHE A 125 9.78 15.70 4.04
C PHE A 125 10.70 16.65 3.27
N ASP A 126 10.09 17.52 2.46
CA ASP A 126 10.77 18.64 1.81
C ASP A 126 10.20 19.97 2.28
N THR A 127 11.10 20.94 2.50
CA THR A 127 10.74 22.33 2.83
C THR A 127 11.47 23.25 1.86
N PRO A 128 10.82 23.72 0.78
CA PRO A 128 11.44 24.62 -0.19
C PRO A 128 12.02 25.90 0.44
N LYS A 129 11.45 26.31 1.59
CA LYS A 129 12.02 27.32 2.47
C LYS A 129 12.32 26.71 3.83
N SER A 130 13.59 26.67 4.19
CA SER A 130 14.03 26.20 5.50
C SER A 130 13.35 26.98 6.63
N ILE A 131 12.76 26.26 7.57
CA ILE A 131 12.24 26.83 8.81
C ILE A 131 13.43 27.38 9.62
N PRO A 132 13.41 28.66 10.05
CA PRO A 132 14.48 29.22 10.88
C PRO A 132 14.63 28.45 12.19
N SER A 133 15.87 28.27 12.65
CA SER A 133 16.16 27.65 13.95
C SER A 133 15.83 28.55 15.15
N GLU A 134 15.48 29.82 14.91
CA GLU A 134 15.10 30.80 15.93
C GLU A 134 14.12 31.82 15.34
N ILE A 135 13.05 32.13 16.07
CA ILE A 135 12.07 33.18 15.75
C ILE A 135 11.89 34.04 17.00
N ASP A 136 12.13 35.35 16.89
CA ASP A 136 12.00 36.31 18.01
C ASP A 136 12.76 35.92 19.30
N GLY A 137 13.95 35.33 19.17
CA GLY A 137 14.75 34.88 20.31
C GLY A 137 14.31 33.54 20.91
N ILE A 138 13.32 32.88 20.32
CA ILE A 138 12.83 31.56 20.73
C ILE A 138 13.38 30.52 19.77
N SER A 139 14.11 29.54 20.30
CA SER A 139 14.62 28.42 19.51
C SER A 139 13.46 27.59 18.96
N VAL A 140 13.55 27.26 17.68
CA VAL A 140 12.58 26.43 16.96
C VAL A 140 13.28 25.13 16.58
N SER A 141 12.65 24.01 16.91
CA SER A 141 13.08 22.68 16.51
C SER A 141 11.89 21.91 15.99
N MET A 142 12.11 21.11 14.96
CA MET A 142 11.11 20.18 14.46
C MET A 142 11.26 18.85 15.19
N SER A 143 10.15 18.34 15.73
CA SER A 143 10.08 16.99 16.26
C SER A 143 9.77 16.04 15.11
N LEU A 144 10.74 15.23 14.73
CA LEU A 144 10.53 14.14 13.78
C LEU A 144 9.98 12.92 14.53
N PRO A 145 9.12 12.11 13.89
CA PRO A 145 8.70 10.83 14.47
C PRO A 145 9.93 9.96 14.68
N ASP A 146 9.99 9.27 15.83
CA ASP A 146 11.06 8.31 16.06
C ASP A 146 10.74 6.95 15.41
N ALA A 147 11.65 5.99 15.56
CA ALA A 147 11.46 4.69 14.91
C ALA A 147 10.26 3.91 15.49
N GLU A 148 9.94 4.11 16.77
CA GLU A 148 8.82 3.43 17.45
C GLU A 148 7.49 4.01 16.96
N ASP A 149 7.42 5.34 16.75
CA ASP A 149 6.27 6.02 16.16
C ASP A 149 5.96 5.55 14.71
N LEU A 150 6.96 5.00 14.00
CA LEU A 150 6.86 4.59 12.60
C LEU A 150 6.61 3.09 12.39
N GLU A 151 6.63 2.27 13.46
CA GLU A 151 6.38 0.82 13.31
C GLU A 151 4.96 0.53 12.83
N GLU A 152 3.98 1.26 13.36
CA GLU A 152 2.56 1.11 13.05
C GLU A 152 1.84 2.46 13.04
N ILE A 153 1.39 2.88 11.86
CA ILE A 153 0.68 4.16 11.69
C ILE A 153 -0.72 3.90 11.15
N PHE A 154 -1.73 4.31 11.90
CA PHE A 154 -3.11 4.13 11.48
C PHE A 154 -3.48 5.00 10.27
N LEU A 155 -4.02 4.40 9.21
CA LEU A 155 -4.43 5.15 8.01
C LEU A 155 -5.54 6.17 8.31
N HIS A 156 -6.36 5.93 9.33
CA HIS A 156 -7.44 6.87 9.69
C HIS A 156 -6.94 8.17 10.34
N ASN A 157 -5.65 8.26 10.69
CA ASN A 157 -5.03 9.50 11.14
C ASN A 157 -4.93 10.54 10.01
N PHE A 158 -5.01 10.09 8.76
CA PHE A 158 -4.95 10.93 7.58
C PHE A 158 -6.35 11.13 6.99
N ASN A 159 -6.61 12.34 6.50
CA ASN A 159 -7.83 12.64 5.74
C ASN A 159 -7.54 12.50 4.23
N LEU A 160 -7.42 11.26 3.78
CA LEU A 160 -6.92 10.93 2.44
C LEU A 160 -8.01 10.96 1.37
N THR A 161 -7.63 11.47 0.20
CA THR A 161 -8.29 11.30 -1.09
C THR A 161 -7.43 10.43 -2.00
N SER A 162 -7.95 10.03 -3.16
CA SER A 162 -7.19 9.18 -4.08
C SER A 162 -5.92 9.82 -4.64
N SER A 163 -5.88 11.14 -4.76
CA SER A 163 -4.68 11.86 -5.20
C SER A 163 -3.54 11.87 -4.18
N ASP A 164 -3.84 11.55 -2.92
CA ASP A 164 -2.88 11.61 -1.83
C ASP A 164 -2.12 10.28 -1.67
N ILE A 165 -2.54 9.23 -2.39
CA ILE A 165 -1.99 7.87 -2.28
C ILE A 165 -1.41 7.44 -3.62
N THR A 166 -0.10 7.21 -3.64
CA THR A 166 0.59 6.56 -4.74
C THR A 166 0.87 5.11 -4.39
N ILE A 167 0.42 4.17 -5.23
CA ILE A 167 0.70 2.74 -5.10
C ILE A 167 2.01 2.44 -5.84
N LEU A 168 3.02 2.04 -5.10
CA LEU A 168 4.37 1.77 -5.63
C LEU A 168 4.49 0.33 -6.15
N GLY A 169 3.71 -0.59 -5.58
CA GLY A 169 3.74 -2.02 -5.88
C GLY A 169 3.15 -2.81 -4.72
N ASN A 170 3.52 -4.08 -4.60
CA ASN A 170 3.12 -4.90 -3.47
C ASN A 170 4.24 -5.82 -2.98
N ILE A 171 4.16 -6.30 -1.74
CA ILE A 171 5.21 -7.09 -1.10
C ILE A 171 5.51 -8.43 -1.79
N TYR A 172 4.62 -8.91 -2.66
CA TYR A 172 4.78 -10.20 -3.33
C TYR A 172 5.46 -10.06 -4.70
N GLU A 173 5.03 -9.09 -5.50
CA GLU A 173 5.59 -8.84 -6.84
C GLU A 173 6.78 -7.88 -6.82
N ASN A 174 6.90 -7.07 -5.77
CA ASN A 174 7.94 -6.04 -5.63
C ASN A 174 8.63 -6.06 -4.25
N PRO A 175 9.14 -7.22 -3.78
CA PRO A 175 9.78 -7.32 -2.47
C PRO A 175 11.01 -6.41 -2.32
N GLU A 176 11.65 -6.01 -3.43
CA GLU A 176 12.78 -5.08 -3.45
C GLU A 176 12.43 -3.68 -2.92
N LEU A 177 11.16 -3.25 -3.04
CA LEU A 177 10.72 -1.92 -2.61
C LEU A 177 10.74 -1.76 -1.08
N LEU A 178 10.70 -2.86 -0.32
CA LEU A 178 10.83 -2.83 1.15
C LEU A 178 12.19 -2.30 1.62
N ASN A 179 13.21 -2.41 0.75
CA ASN A 179 14.57 -1.94 1.02
C ASN A 179 14.81 -0.50 0.56
N LEU A 180 13.86 0.15 -0.12
CA LEU A 180 14.02 1.55 -0.54
C LEU A 180 14.11 2.45 0.69
N ARG A 181 15.14 3.29 0.69
CA ARG A 181 15.65 4.02 1.85
C ARG A 181 15.60 5.50 1.57
#